data_AF-A0A7C2QGV6-F1
#
_entry.id   AF-A0A7C2QGV6-F1
#
_cell.length_a   1.000
_cell.length_b   1.000
_cell.length_c   1.000
_cell.angle_alpha   90.00
_cell.angle_beta   90.00
_cell.angle_gamma   90.00
#
_symmetry.space_group_name_H-M   'P 1'
#
loop_
_entity.id
_entity.type
_entity.pdbx_description
1 polymer ?
#
loop_
_entity_poly.entity_id
_entity_poly.type
_entity_poly.pdbx_seq_one_letter_code
_entity_poly.pdbx_strand_id
1 'polypeptide(L)'
;MDELKHFEARHRLAVILHLALLSSGFIAFLVSYLFSQTMGVSIASAAEHRALRQAIYGAVFVVSIGVIVLRRWLLGVGRLGRIAERRGIEGVVEHLLKATLLLGVTSEAVVLLGFVLSVLTRVFEDMWRLGGIGLILLLYTYPWRSMWYRAIERAQP
;
A
#
# COMPACT_ATOMS: atom_id res chain seq x y z
N MET A 1 27.34 -16.63 -5.42
CA MET A 1 26.21 -17.20 -6.20
C MET A 1 24.97 -17.42 -5.36
N ASP A 2 25.10 -17.81 -4.08
CA ASP A 2 23.96 -18.01 -3.18
C ASP A 2 23.29 -16.71 -2.70
N GLU A 3 24.06 -15.64 -2.48
CA GLU A 3 23.49 -14.33 -2.09
C GLU A 3 22.55 -13.74 -3.15
N LEU A 4 22.88 -13.92 -4.43
CA LEU A 4 22.06 -13.43 -5.55
C LEU A 4 20.74 -14.20 -5.65
N LYS A 5 20.78 -15.53 -5.46
CA LYS A 5 19.59 -16.38 -5.42
C LYS A 5 18.70 -16.03 -4.23
N HIS A 6 19.29 -15.76 -3.07
CA HIS A 6 18.56 -15.35 -1.87
C HIS A 6 17.87 -13.99 -2.08
N PHE A 7 18.56 -13.03 -2.71
CA PHE A 7 17.99 -11.74 -3.08
C PHE A 7 16.81 -11.88 -4.04
N GLU A 8 16.96 -12.65 -5.13
CA GLU A 8 15.89 -12.87 -6.10
C GLU A 8 14.67 -13.55 -5.49
N ALA A 9 14.86 -14.52 -4.60
CA ALA A 9 13.78 -15.18 -3.88
C ALA A 9 12.99 -14.21 -2.99
N ARG A 10 13.69 -13.35 -2.22
CA ARG A 10 13.06 -12.35 -1.34
C ARG A 10 12.35 -11.26 -2.14
N HIS A 11 12.95 -10.81 -3.22
CA HIS A 11 12.35 -9.83 -4.13
C HIS A 11 11.09 -10.41 -4.79
N ARG A 12 11.15 -11.64 -5.30
CA ARG A 12 10.00 -12.32 -5.90
C ARG A 12 8.86 -12.48 -4.90
N LEU A 13 9.16 -12.83 -3.65
CA LEU A 13 8.18 -12.91 -2.59
C LEU A 13 7.52 -11.55 -2.31
N ALA A 14 8.32 -10.46 -2.23
CA ALA A 14 7.79 -9.11 -2.06
C ALA A 14 6.84 -8.69 -3.20
N VAL A 15 7.21 -9.02 -4.44
CA VAL A 15 6.42 -8.75 -5.65
C VAL A 15 5.13 -9.56 -5.65
N ILE A 16 5.18 -10.86 -5.39
CA ILE A 16 3.98 -11.72 -5.35
C ILE A 16 3.01 -11.21 -4.28
N LEU A 17 3.51 -10.85 -3.09
CA LEU A 17 2.66 -10.31 -2.04
C LEU A 17 2.06 -8.95 -2.47
N HIS A 18 2.83 -8.04 -3.04
CA HIS A 18 2.29 -6.77 -3.55
C HIS A 18 1.24 -6.95 -4.65
N LEU A 19 1.48 -7.88 -5.57
CA LEU A 19 0.50 -8.22 -6.61
C LEU A 19 -0.77 -8.81 -6.00
N ALA A 20 -0.66 -9.62 -4.95
CA ALA A 20 -1.82 -10.12 -4.22
C ALA A 20 -2.65 -8.97 -3.59
N LEU A 21 -2.01 -8.02 -2.89
CA LEU A 21 -2.70 -6.84 -2.32
C LEU A 21 -3.33 -5.96 -3.41
N LEU A 22 -2.63 -5.78 -4.52
CA LEU A 22 -3.13 -5.01 -5.66
C LEU A 22 -4.34 -5.70 -6.31
N SER A 23 -4.29 -7.02 -6.48
CA SER A 23 -5.42 -7.81 -6.98
C SER A 23 -6.62 -7.77 -6.03
N SER A 24 -6.40 -7.86 -4.72
CA SER A 24 -7.40 -7.64 -3.67
C SER A 24 -8.06 -6.27 -3.81
N GLY A 25 -7.28 -5.21 -4.02
CA GLY A 25 -7.80 -3.87 -4.26
C GLY A 25 -8.67 -3.77 -5.53
N PHE A 26 -8.27 -4.42 -6.63
CA PHE A 26 -9.09 -4.49 -7.85
C PHE A 26 -10.39 -5.27 -7.64
N ILE A 27 -10.35 -6.38 -6.88
CA ILE A 27 -11.53 -7.15 -6.52
C ILE A 27 -12.50 -6.29 -5.71
N ALA A 28 -12.01 -5.59 -4.69
CA ALA A 28 -12.83 -4.67 -3.90
C ALA A 28 -13.49 -3.58 -4.79
N PHE A 29 -12.74 -3.07 -5.78
CA PHE A 29 -13.24 -2.09 -6.74
C PHE A 29 -14.37 -2.65 -7.60
N LEU A 30 -14.17 -3.86 -8.13
CA LEU A 30 -15.17 -4.56 -8.94
C LEU A 30 -16.43 -4.88 -8.12
N VAL A 31 -16.26 -5.37 -6.89
CA VAL A 31 -17.39 -5.67 -5.99
C VAL A 31 -18.18 -4.41 -5.68
N SER A 32 -17.52 -3.31 -5.32
CA SER A 32 -18.17 -2.01 -5.07
C SER A 32 -18.92 -1.50 -6.31
N TYR A 33 -18.32 -1.63 -7.50
CA TYR A 33 -18.97 -1.27 -8.76
C TYR A 33 -20.25 -2.09 -9.01
N LEU A 34 -20.17 -3.42 -8.92
CA LEU A 34 -21.32 -4.31 -9.10
C LEU A 34 -22.41 -4.06 -8.05
N PHE A 35 -22.02 -3.80 -6.81
CA PHE A 35 -22.94 -3.50 -5.72
C PHE A 35 -23.70 -2.19 -5.98
N SER A 36 -23.00 -1.16 -6.48
CA SER A 36 -23.62 0.12 -6.85
C SER A 36 -24.57 0.03 -8.05
N GLN A 37 -24.37 -0.94 -8.95
CA GLN A 37 -25.27 -1.17 -10.09
C GLN A 37 -26.53 -1.96 -9.70
N THR A 38 -26.41 -2.86 -8.71
CA THR A 38 -27.50 -3.73 -8.26
C THR A 38 -28.36 -3.07 -7.17
N MET A 39 -27.79 -2.22 -6.34
CA MET A 39 -28.52 -1.45 -5.32
C MET A 39 -28.53 0.03 -5.71
N GLY A 40 -29.70 0.54 -6.13
CA GLY A 40 -29.86 1.94 -6.53
C GLY A 40 -29.37 2.94 -5.46
N VAL A 41 -28.87 4.09 -5.94
CA VAL A 41 -28.28 5.16 -5.11
C VAL A 41 -29.35 5.73 -4.16
N SER A 42 -29.16 5.57 -2.85
CA SER A 42 -30.03 6.22 -1.86
C SER A 42 -29.49 7.61 -1.51
N ILE A 43 -30.18 8.65 -1.94
CA ILE A 43 -29.82 10.05 -1.61
C ILE A 43 -30.00 10.32 -0.10
N ALA A 44 -30.89 9.58 0.57
CA ALA A 44 -31.12 9.69 2.01
C ALA A 44 -29.95 9.16 2.85
N SER A 45 -29.28 8.07 2.41
CA SER A 45 -28.13 7.54 3.15
C SER A 45 -26.93 8.48 3.11
N ALA A 46 -26.74 9.26 2.04
CA ALA A 46 -25.61 10.17 1.91
C ALA A 46 -25.64 11.32 2.95
N ALA A 47 -26.83 11.79 3.33
CA ALA A 47 -27.01 12.84 4.33
C ALA A 47 -26.80 12.31 5.76
N GLU A 48 -27.32 11.12 6.07
CA GLU A 48 -27.15 10.47 7.39
C GLU A 48 -25.67 10.11 7.66
N HIS A 49 -24.94 9.70 6.63
CA HIS A 49 -23.55 9.25 6.77
C HIS A 49 -22.51 10.37 6.59
N ARG A 50 -22.91 11.65 6.65
CA ARG A 50 -21.99 12.79 6.44
C ARG A 50 -20.83 12.80 7.43
N ALA A 51 -21.11 12.59 8.71
CA ALA A 51 -20.08 12.54 9.76
C ALA A 51 -19.14 11.35 9.58
N LEU A 52 -19.69 10.18 9.24
CA LEU A 52 -18.90 8.98 8.95
C LEU A 52 -17.98 9.18 7.72
N ARG A 53 -18.52 9.76 6.65
CA ARG A 53 -17.77 10.10 5.44
C ARG A 53 -16.62 11.06 5.77
N GLN A 54 -16.88 12.12 6.52
CA GLN A 54 -15.82 13.05 6.95
C GLN A 54 -14.74 12.38 7.80
N ALA A 55 -15.13 11.54 8.76
CA ALA A 55 -14.19 10.81 9.60
C ALA A 55 -13.31 9.86 8.78
N ILE A 56 -13.89 9.11 7.84
CA ILE A 56 -13.14 8.18 6.98
C ILE A 56 -12.24 8.93 6.00
N TYR A 57 -12.71 10.02 5.38
CA TYR A 57 -11.86 10.85 4.52
C TYR A 57 -10.68 11.44 5.30
N GLY A 58 -10.92 11.93 6.52
CA GLY A 58 -9.86 12.42 7.41
C GLY A 58 -8.86 11.31 7.77
N ALA A 59 -9.34 10.13 8.14
CA ALA A 59 -8.49 8.98 8.44
C ALA A 59 -7.65 8.55 7.22
N VAL A 60 -8.27 8.42 6.04
CA VAL A 60 -7.58 8.07 4.79
C VAL A 60 -6.51 9.12 4.46
N PHE A 61 -6.81 10.40 4.62
CA PHE A 61 -5.84 11.47 4.39
C PHE A 61 -4.62 11.34 5.32
N VAL A 62 -4.84 11.17 6.62
CA VAL A 62 -3.77 11.00 7.61
C VAL A 62 -2.95 9.74 7.33
N VAL A 63 -3.61 8.61 7.05
CA VAL A 63 -2.93 7.34 6.74
C VAL A 63 -2.12 7.46 5.45
N SER A 64 -2.65 8.12 4.41
CA SER A 64 -1.95 8.32 3.14
C SER A 64 -0.66 9.13 3.32
N ILE A 65 -0.70 10.22 4.09
CA ILE A 65 0.50 10.98 4.46
C ILE A 65 1.45 10.10 5.27
N GLY A 66 0.90 9.35 6.23
CA GLY A 66 1.65 8.39 7.04
C GLY A 66 2.45 7.40 6.18
N VAL A 67 1.84 6.82 5.14
CA VAL A 67 2.50 5.90 4.19
C VAL A 67 3.66 6.59 3.47
N ILE A 68 3.47 7.82 2.99
CA ILE A 68 4.51 8.56 2.26
C ILE A 68 5.70 8.89 3.18
N VAL A 69 5.41 9.39 4.38
CA VAL A 69 6.43 9.73 5.39
C VAL A 69 7.15 8.46 5.84
N LEU A 70 6.41 7.39 6.13
CA LEU A 70 6.95 6.11 6.55
C LEU A 70 7.84 5.51 5.47
N ARG A 71 7.44 5.58 4.19
CA ARG A 71 8.27 5.12 3.07
C ARG A 71 9.58 5.90 3.00
N ARG A 72 9.51 7.23 3.11
CA ARG A 72 10.70 8.08 3.09
C ARG A 72 11.64 7.79 4.25
N TRP A 73 11.10 7.46 5.42
CA TRP A 73 11.89 7.13 6.60
C TRP A 73 12.50 5.71 6.54
N LEU A 74 11.71 4.71 6.13
CA LEU A 74 12.15 3.32 6.01
C LEU A 74 13.21 3.13 4.94
N LEU A 75 13.08 3.84 3.81
CA LEU A 75 14.00 3.81 2.67
C LEU A 75 15.03 4.95 2.71
N GLY A 76 15.13 5.66 3.82
CA GLY A 76 16.09 6.75 4.00
C GLY A 76 17.53 6.22 3.98
N VAL A 77 18.40 6.91 3.23
CA VAL A 77 19.81 6.50 3.01
C VAL A 77 20.54 6.26 4.33
N GLY A 78 20.37 7.15 5.32
CA GLY A 78 21.01 7.01 6.64
C GLY A 78 20.47 5.88 7.51
N ARG A 79 19.30 5.30 7.22
CA ARG A 79 18.82 4.09 7.91
C ARG A 79 19.36 2.83 7.22
N LEU A 80 19.36 2.80 5.89
CA LEU A 80 19.89 1.68 5.12
C LEU A 80 21.40 1.50 5.37
N GLY A 81 22.17 2.59 5.40
CA GLY A 81 23.61 2.55 5.73
C GLY A 81 23.88 1.98 7.14
N ARG A 82 23.15 2.43 8.16
CA ARG A 82 23.28 1.88 9.53
C ARG A 82 22.93 0.40 9.64
N ILE A 83 22.00 -0.08 8.83
CA ILE A 83 21.64 -1.51 8.80
C ILE A 83 22.72 -2.30 8.08
N ALA A 84 23.24 -1.77 6.97
CA ALA A 84 24.36 -2.37 6.23
C ALA A 84 25.60 -2.52 7.13
N GLU A 85 25.96 -1.48 7.89
CA GLU A 85 27.10 -1.51 8.83
C GLU A 85 26.92 -2.56 9.93
N ARG A 86 25.70 -2.80 10.41
CA ARG A 86 25.44 -3.69 11.56
C ARG A 86 25.11 -5.14 11.17
N ARG A 87 24.46 -5.35 10.03
CA ARG A 87 23.87 -6.64 9.63
C ARG A 87 24.23 -7.04 8.21
N GLY A 88 25.08 -6.28 7.53
CA GLY A 88 25.48 -6.53 6.15
C GLY A 88 24.32 -6.41 5.16
N ILE A 89 24.55 -6.93 3.95
CA ILE A 89 23.61 -6.88 2.83
C ILE A 89 22.34 -7.69 3.13
N GLU A 90 22.46 -8.83 3.81
CA GLU A 90 21.32 -9.69 4.15
C GLU A 90 20.31 -8.97 5.06
N GLY A 91 20.81 -8.22 6.05
CA GLY A 91 19.96 -7.39 6.92
C GLY A 91 19.25 -6.25 6.17
N VAL A 92 19.90 -5.69 5.13
CA VAL A 92 19.28 -4.67 4.27
C VAL A 92 18.14 -5.28 3.44
N VAL A 93 18.34 -6.46 2.85
CA VAL A 93 17.31 -7.17 2.07
C VAL A 93 16.11 -7.53 2.94
N GLU A 94 16.34 -8.04 4.15
CA GLU A 94 15.26 -8.36 5.08
C GLU A 94 14.48 -7.12 5.51
N HIS A 95 15.17 -6.00 5.78
CA HIS A 95 14.53 -4.73 6.10
C HIS A 95 13.72 -4.19 4.93
N LEU A 96 14.23 -4.25 3.70
CA LEU A 96 13.51 -3.85 2.50
C LEU A 96 12.23 -4.67 2.30
N LEU A 97 12.29 -5.99 2.54
CA LEU A 97 11.11 -6.85 2.49
C LEU A 97 10.07 -6.44 3.53
N LYS A 98 10.48 -6.29 4.80
CA LYS A 98 9.57 -5.88 5.89
C LYS A 98 8.97 -4.50 5.65
N ALA A 99 9.78 -3.54 5.21
CA ALA A 99 9.35 -2.19 4.89
C ALA A 99 8.32 -2.19 3.76
N THR A 100 8.60 -2.93 2.69
CA THR A 100 7.70 -3.11 1.55
C THR A 100 6.37 -3.68 2.02
N LEU A 101 6.37 -4.76 2.81
CA LEU A 101 5.13 -5.36 3.34
C LEU A 101 4.33 -4.40 4.22
N LEU A 102 4.99 -3.72 5.15
CA LEU A 102 4.32 -2.76 6.02
C LEU A 102 3.65 -1.64 5.22
N LEU A 103 4.34 -1.10 4.22
CA LEU A 103 3.80 -0.08 3.33
C LEU A 103 2.66 -0.60 2.46
N GLY A 104 2.78 -1.81 1.93
CA GLY A 104 1.74 -2.47 1.14
C GLY A 104 0.47 -2.67 1.96
N VAL A 105 0.57 -3.29 3.14
CA VAL A 105 -0.57 -3.53 4.04
C VAL A 105 -1.24 -2.22 4.48
N THR A 106 -0.44 -1.19 4.79
CA THR A 106 -1.00 0.12 5.18
C THR A 106 -1.73 0.79 4.01
N SER A 107 -1.22 0.63 2.79
CA SER A 107 -1.86 1.15 1.57
C SER A 107 -3.13 0.36 1.23
N GLU A 108 -3.12 -0.95 1.41
CA GLU A 108 -4.32 -1.78 1.23
C GLU A 108 -5.40 -1.43 2.25
N ALA A 109 -5.05 -1.12 3.50
CA ALA A 109 -6.01 -0.65 4.49
C ALA A 109 -6.77 0.60 4.01
N VAL A 110 -6.11 1.50 3.27
CA VAL A 110 -6.77 2.66 2.65
C VAL A 110 -7.78 2.23 1.58
N VAL A 111 -7.43 1.23 0.75
CA VAL A 111 -8.35 0.67 -0.25
C VAL A 111 -9.58 0.06 0.43
N LEU A 112 -9.37 -0.72 1.49
CA LEU A 112 -10.45 -1.35 2.25
C LEU A 112 -11.35 -0.33 2.94
N LEU A 113 -10.80 0.78 3.47
CA LEU A 113 -11.61 1.87 4.02
C LEU A 113 -12.48 2.52 2.94
N GLY A 114 -11.95 2.73 1.74
CA GLY A 114 -12.73 3.19 0.59
C GLY A 114 -13.85 2.22 0.19
N PHE A 115 -13.55 0.92 0.22
CA PHE A 115 -14.52 -0.13 -0.06
C PHE A 115 -15.65 -0.17 0.96
N VAL A 116 -15.31 -0.21 2.26
CA VAL A 116 -16.29 -0.19 3.35
C VAL A 116 -17.19 1.03 3.25
N LEU A 117 -16.61 2.22 3.03
CA LEU A 117 -17.39 3.43 2.90
C LEU A 117 -18.35 3.35 1.71
N SER A 118 -17.88 2.89 0.55
CA SER A 118 -18.71 2.77 -0.65
C SER A 118 -19.86 1.78 -0.49
N VAL A 119 -19.64 0.67 0.21
CA VAL A 119 -20.69 -0.31 0.51
C VAL A 119 -21.73 0.29 1.46
N LEU A 120 -21.30 1.02 2.49
CA LEU A 120 -22.20 1.66 3.46
C LEU A 120 -23.00 2.82 2.85
N THR A 121 -22.34 3.68 2.08
CA THR A 121 -23.00 4.82 1.42
C THR A 121 -23.80 4.40 0.21
N ARG A 122 -23.49 3.23 -0.38
CA ARG A 122 -23.97 2.78 -1.70
C ARG A 122 -23.61 3.75 -2.82
N VAL A 123 -22.51 4.48 -2.64
CA VAL A 123 -21.99 5.45 -3.60
C VAL A 123 -20.65 4.95 -4.10
N PHE A 124 -20.60 4.53 -5.37
CA PHE A 124 -19.36 4.10 -6.02
C PHE A 124 -18.28 5.18 -6.06
N GLU A 125 -18.68 6.45 -6.09
CA GLU A 125 -17.75 7.58 -6.13
C GLU A 125 -16.80 7.62 -4.92
N ASP A 126 -17.23 7.12 -3.75
CA ASP A 126 -16.36 7.01 -2.58
C ASP A 126 -15.25 5.97 -2.79
N MET A 127 -15.56 4.85 -3.45
CA MET A 127 -14.55 3.85 -3.82
C MET A 127 -13.60 4.38 -4.89
N TRP A 128 -14.13 5.08 -5.90
CA TRP A 128 -13.30 5.69 -6.94
C TRP A 128 -12.29 6.67 -6.34
N ARG A 129 -12.71 7.52 -5.41
CA ARG A 129 -11.85 8.51 -4.75
C ARG A 129 -10.88 7.87 -3.76
N LEU A 130 -11.39 7.17 -2.74
CA LEU A 130 -10.54 6.65 -1.64
C LEU A 130 -9.82 5.36 -2.03
N GLY A 131 -10.53 4.43 -2.68
CA GLY A 131 -9.95 3.20 -3.20
C GLY A 131 -8.92 3.49 -4.29
N GLY A 132 -9.18 4.47 -5.16
CA GLY A 132 -8.22 4.96 -6.14
C GLY A 132 -6.93 5.49 -5.51
N ILE A 133 -7.04 6.30 -4.44
CA ILE A 133 -5.86 6.77 -3.68
C ILE A 133 -5.08 5.59 -3.09
N GLY A 134 -5.76 4.62 -2.48
CA GLY A 134 -5.11 3.43 -1.93
C GLY A 134 -4.38 2.58 -2.99
N LEU A 135 -4.97 2.44 -4.18
CA LEU A 135 -4.34 1.76 -5.33
C LEU A 135 -3.10 2.53 -5.83
N ILE A 136 -3.18 3.85 -5.92
CA ILE A 136 -2.02 4.70 -6.27
C ILE A 136 -0.91 4.54 -5.22
N LEU A 137 -1.26 4.49 -3.94
CA LEU A 137 -0.29 4.25 -2.86
C LEU A 137 0.34 2.87 -2.99
N LEU A 138 -0.44 1.81 -3.23
CA LEU A 138 0.09 0.46 -3.48
C LEU A 138 1.08 0.43 -4.66
N LEU A 139 0.77 1.15 -5.73
CA LEU A 139 1.66 1.26 -6.89
C LEU A 139 2.92 2.09 -6.57
N TYR A 140 2.79 3.15 -5.77
CA TYR A 140 3.91 3.97 -5.32
C TYR A 140 4.85 3.21 -4.37
N THR A 141 4.30 2.32 -3.54
CA THR A 141 5.06 1.47 -2.60
C THR A 141 5.57 0.18 -3.25
N TYR A 142 5.28 -0.03 -4.54
CA TYR A 142 5.70 -1.22 -5.27
C TYR A 142 7.23 -1.43 -5.16
N PRO A 143 7.69 -2.68 -4.90
CA PRO A 143 9.11 -2.98 -4.80
C PRO A 143 9.75 -3.05 -6.18
N TRP A 144 10.03 -1.89 -6.78
CA TRP A 144 10.77 -1.83 -8.03
C TRP A 144 12.16 -2.45 -7.87
N ARG A 145 12.50 -3.38 -8.75
CA ARG A 145 13.81 -4.07 -8.77
C ARG A 145 14.98 -3.08 -8.77
N SER A 146 14.85 -1.97 -9.50
CA SER A 146 15.84 -0.90 -9.58
C SER A 146 16.07 -0.17 -8.25
N MET A 147 15.04 -0.03 -7.39
CA MET A 147 15.23 0.55 -6.06
C MET A 147 16.01 -0.39 -5.14
N TRP A 148 15.74 -1.69 -5.22
CA TRP A 148 16.41 -2.70 -4.39
C TRP A 148 17.88 -2.85 -4.79
N TYR A 149 18.19 -2.88 -6.09
CA TYR A 149 19.58 -2.85 -6.55
C TYR A 149 20.33 -1.62 -6.07
N ARG A 150 19.75 -0.42 -6.24
CA ARG A 150 20.38 0.82 -5.76
C ARG A 150 20.58 0.85 -4.24
N ALA A 151 19.67 0.22 -3.48
CA ALA A 151 19.81 0.13 -2.03
C ALA A 151 20.95 -0.80 -1.61
N ILE A 152 21.17 -1.89 -2.35
CA ILE A 152 22.28 -2.84 -2.12
C ILE A 152 23.61 -2.24 -2.57
N GLU A 153 23.66 -1.64 -3.76
CA GLU A 153 24.87 -0.99 -4.29
C GLU A 153 25.38 0.10 -3.32
N ARG A 154 24.47 0.87 -2.72
CA ARG A 154 24.81 1.87 -1.68
C ARG A 154 25.19 1.26 -0.33
N ALA A 155 24.87 -0.01 -0.10
CA ALA A 155 25.20 -0.74 1.12
C ALA A 155 26.50 -1.54 0.98
N GLN A 156 27.04 -1.67 -0.25
CA GLN A 156 28.38 -2.20 -0.48
C GLN A 156 29.41 -1.09 -0.16
N PRO A 157 30.39 -1.35 0.71
CA PRO A 157 31.46 -0.40 1.03
C PRO A 157 32.41 -0.17 -0.14
#